data_AF-A0A5C6CGV0-F1
#
_entry.id   AF-A0A5C6CGV0-F1
#
_cell.length_a   1.000
_cell.length_b   1.000
_cell.length_c   1.000
_cell.angle_alpha   90.00
_cell.angle_beta   90.00
_cell.angle_gamma   90.00
#
_symmetry.space_group_name_H-M   'P 1'
#
loop_
_entity.id
_entity.type
_entity.pdbx_description
1 polymer ?
#
loop_
_entity_poly.entity_id
_entity_poly.type
_entity_poly.pdbx_seq_one_letter_code
_entity_poly.pdbx_strand_id
1 'polypeptide(L)'
;MVKGCLWFLLLFLLLSGAPVWANGESLYGVHWWDFNGSQAGEGAEGGWSTETVLTHSAPWWGASYFQPLYQSITANHGASVITRIDYDWGQTIPAPTNPDRATWAISVLGVVNTLGGSSNVWIIGNEPNIIGEGNGWTNNRITPQGYADVYHEIRSAIKLARPDDEVLVAPPSPGGVIGGVRWMDGNTWLSQTIAAIQAIPGGEIDGFGLHAYGNPFASANAAVTEFHNSYVSQLSVIDAHGEQDAPVYLTEWARSTSTSGNLANNEAVTADFIRGSFEDVHAWNQTPGNHNIVSLSWFVHNQDYGGWNEYSLEYWKNMGNPVGNPGDLWTAFQEGANYPAGLKGTRPLPTGPSIGDFDNDGDVDGADFLRWQRGLNLTGGALPDQGDANGDGFVNAADRTVWQNHYGMQSGSNLKQVPEPKNLLLQIGLLTLLMATTALRW
;
A
#
# COMPACT_ATOMS: atom_id res chain seq x y z
N MET A 1 7.57 64.35 -29.46
CA MET A 1 8.05 64.02 -28.10
C MET A 1 7.04 63.08 -27.46
N VAL A 2 7.27 61.77 -27.59
CA VAL A 2 6.38 60.72 -27.10
C VAL A 2 6.99 60.18 -25.80
N LYS A 3 6.22 60.23 -24.70
CA LYS A 3 6.62 59.70 -23.39
C LYS A 3 6.54 58.17 -23.42
N GLY A 4 7.64 57.49 -23.12
CA GLY A 4 7.73 56.04 -23.07
C GLY A 4 7.04 55.46 -21.84
N CYS A 5 6.22 54.43 -22.06
CA CYS A 5 5.78 53.50 -21.02
C CYS A 5 6.79 52.35 -20.94
N LEU A 6 7.50 52.24 -19.81
CA LEU A 6 8.22 51.02 -19.43
C LEU A 6 7.19 49.94 -19.09
N TRP A 7 7.22 48.82 -19.81
CA TRP A 7 6.57 47.58 -19.39
C TRP A 7 7.54 46.81 -18.50
N PHE A 8 7.19 46.63 -17.23
CA PHE A 8 7.85 45.66 -16.36
C PHE A 8 7.40 44.26 -16.77
N LEU A 9 8.30 43.50 -17.40
CA LEU A 9 8.12 42.05 -17.57
C LEU A 9 8.41 41.40 -16.21
N LEU A 10 7.38 40.93 -15.52
CA LEU A 10 7.55 40.00 -14.40
C LEU A 10 7.98 38.65 -14.99
N LEU A 11 9.26 38.34 -14.86
CA LEU A 11 9.79 37.01 -15.11
C LEU A 11 9.31 36.11 -13.98
N PHE A 12 8.31 35.27 -14.24
CA PHE A 12 7.98 34.16 -13.34
C PHE A 12 9.17 33.21 -13.34
N LEU A 13 9.94 33.21 -12.25
CA LEU A 13 10.80 32.08 -11.93
C LEU A 13 9.88 30.87 -11.75
N LEU A 14 9.90 29.96 -12.72
CA LEU A 14 9.46 28.59 -12.54
C LEU A 14 10.33 28.01 -11.42
N LEU A 15 9.82 28.06 -10.19
CA LEU A 15 10.25 27.13 -9.16
C LEU A 15 10.06 25.74 -9.77
N SER A 16 11.14 24.99 -9.92
CA SER A 16 11.09 23.58 -10.28
C SER A 16 10.07 22.92 -9.35
N GLY A 17 8.91 22.57 -9.89
CA GLY A 17 7.91 21.83 -9.14
C GLY A 17 8.57 20.58 -8.59
N ALA A 18 8.27 20.22 -7.35
CA ALA A 18 8.52 18.87 -6.87
C ALA A 18 8.01 17.87 -7.93
N PRO A 19 8.69 16.74 -8.15
CA PRO A 19 8.21 15.74 -9.08
C PRO A 19 6.74 15.45 -8.75
N VAL A 20 5.87 15.58 -9.76
CA VAL A 20 4.48 15.13 -9.65
C VAL A 20 4.58 13.61 -9.70
N TRP A 21 4.57 12.99 -8.54
CA TRP A 21 4.56 11.55 -8.43
C TRP A 21 3.28 11.00 -9.08
N ALA A 22 3.40 9.84 -9.70
CA ALA A 22 2.25 8.98 -9.96
C ALA A 22 1.47 8.76 -8.66
N ASN A 23 0.14 8.70 -8.72
CA ASN A 23 -0.67 8.78 -7.50
C ASN A 23 -0.90 7.44 -6.81
N GLY A 24 -0.44 6.31 -7.39
CA GLY A 24 -0.66 4.99 -6.81
C GLY A 24 -2.14 4.78 -6.48
N GLU A 25 -3.02 5.35 -7.30
CA GLU A 25 -4.41 5.65 -6.97
C GLU A 25 -5.34 4.43 -7.09
N SER A 26 -4.83 3.37 -7.71
CA SER A 26 -5.52 2.11 -7.95
C SER A 26 -4.84 0.98 -7.17
N LEU A 27 -5.62 -0.01 -6.73
CA LEU A 27 -5.06 -1.26 -6.17
C LEU A 27 -4.21 -2.00 -7.19
N TYR A 28 -4.52 -1.83 -8.47
CA TYR A 28 -3.81 -2.47 -9.57
C TYR A 28 -2.31 -2.22 -9.52
N GLY A 29 -1.53 -3.30 -9.70
CA GLY A 29 -0.12 -3.18 -9.96
C GLY A 29 0.45 -4.39 -10.68
N VAL A 30 1.58 -4.18 -11.32
CA VAL A 30 2.31 -5.23 -12.03
C VAL A 30 3.63 -5.48 -11.31
N HIS A 31 3.92 -6.75 -11.01
CA HIS A 31 5.24 -7.17 -10.62
C HIS A 31 5.99 -7.70 -11.85
N TRP A 32 7.02 -6.93 -12.20
CA TRP A 32 7.90 -6.99 -13.36
C TRP A 32 7.24 -6.79 -14.72
N TRP A 33 7.27 -5.54 -15.21
CA TRP A 33 6.72 -5.16 -16.52
C TRP A 33 7.55 -5.66 -17.71
N ASP A 34 8.85 -5.40 -17.71
CA ASP A 34 9.73 -5.86 -18.78
C ASP A 34 11.17 -5.95 -18.28
N PHE A 35 11.80 -7.10 -18.50
CA PHE A 35 13.20 -7.37 -18.16
C PHE A 35 14.16 -6.94 -19.29
N ASN A 36 13.76 -7.10 -20.54
CA ASN A 36 14.60 -6.89 -21.72
C ASN A 36 14.41 -5.50 -22.33
N GLY A 37 13.35 -4.81 -21.96
CA GLY A 37 13.01 -3.48 -22.44
C GLY A 37 13.38 -2.37 -21.47
N SER A 38 13.77 -1.25 -22.05
CA SER A 38 13.73 0.06 -21.40
C SER A 38 12.30 0.65 -21.39
N GLN A 39 11.27 -0.16 -21.60
CA GLN A 39 9.90 0.28 -21.88
C GLN A 39 8.89 -0.56 -21.12
N ALA A 40 7.90 0.09 -20.52
CA ALA A 40 6.77 -0.61 -19.92
C ALA A 40 5.93 -1.28 -21.02
N GLY A 41 5.51 -2.53 -20.76
CA GLY A 41 4.56 -3.24 -21.60
C GLY A 41 3.16 -2.62 -21.57
N GLU A 42 2.18 -3.25 -22.21
CA GLU A 42 0.78 -2.82 -22.10
C GLU A 42 0.28 -2.93 -20.64
N GLY A 43 -0.74 -2.14 -20.29
CA GLY A 43 -1.26 -2.05 -18.92
C GLY A 43 -2.35 -1.00 -18.81
N ALA A 44 -2.99 -0.92 -17.64
CA ALA A 44 -3.90 0.17 -17.32
C ALA A 44 -3.12 1.42 -16.91
N GLU A 45 -3.75 2.59 -17.04
CA GLU A 45 -3.22 3.83 -16.45
C GLU A 45 -3.36 3.76 -14.92
N GLY A 46 -2.38 4.34 -14.22
CA GLY A 46 -2.33 4.44 -12.78
C GLY A 46 -1.76 3.23 -12.06
N GLY A 47 -1.97 3.20 -10.74
CA GLY A 47 -1.61 2.07 -9.89
C GLY A 47 -0.11 1.95 -9.65
N TRP A 48 0.39 0.72 -9.61
CA TRP A 48 1.71 0.39 -9.06
C TRP A 48 2.58 -0.48 -9.97
N SER A 49 3.88 -0.35 -9.80
CA SER A 49 4.92 -1.21 -10.36
C SER A 49 5.79 -1.73 -9.25
N THR A 50 5.99 -3.03 -9.16
CA THR A 50 7.07 -3.58 -8.34
C THR A 50 8.18 -4.07 -9.25
N GLU A 51 9.35 -3.43 -9.18
CA GLU A 51 10.53 -3.77 -10.00
C GLU A 51 11.70 -4.15 -9.09
N THR A 52 12.52 -5.10 -9.56
CA THR A 52 13.63 -5.65 -8.79
C THR A 52 14.97 -5.20 -9.36
N VAL A 53 15.84 -4.70 -8.50
CA VAL A 53 17.22 -4.32 -8.82
C VAL A 53 18.22 -5.03 -7.92
N LEU A 54 19.35 -5.43 -8.49
CA LEU A 54 20.43 -6.09 -7.78
C LEU A 54 21.65 -5.17 -7.69
N THR A 55 22.22 -5.07 -6.50
CA THR A 55 23.38 -4.19 -6.27
C THR A 55 24.72 -4.80 -6.67
N HIS A 56 24.85 -6.13 -6.62
CA HIS A 56 26.11 -6.86 -6.80
C HIS A 56 25.99 -8.00 -7.81
N SER A 57 25.05 -7.88 -8.75
CA SER A 57 24.90 -8.81 -9.87
C SER A 57 25.45 -8.21 -11.18
N ALA A 58 25.12 -8.85 -12.30
CA ALA A 58 25.46 -8.32 -13.61
C ALA A 58 24.87 -6.91 -13.82
N PRO A 59 25.55 -6.01 -14.58
CA PRO A 59 25.14 -4.61 -14.70
C PRO A 59 23.71 -4.37 -15.22
N TRP A 60 23.15 -5.31 -15.99
CA TRP A 60 21.76 -5.25 -16.46
C TRP A 60 20.72 -5.57 -15.38
N TRP A 61 21.16 -5.93 -14.17
CA TRP A 61 20.31 -6.00 -12.99
C TRP A 61 20.38 -4.72 -12.13
N GLY A 62 21.28 -3.80 -12.45
CA GLY A 62 21.53 -2.61 -11.65
C GLY A 62 20.60 -1.44 -11.95
N ALA A 63 20.53 -0.50 -11.01
CA ALA A 63 19.64 0.67 -11.08
C ALA A 63 19.74 1.47 -12.40
N SER A 64 20.94 1.70 -12.94
CA SER A 64 21.11 2.46 -14.18
C SER A 64 20.48 1.77 -15.40
N TYR A 65 20.41 0.45 -15.40
CA TYR A 65 19.75 -0.32 -16.47
C TYR A 65 18.22 -0.16 -16.40
N PHE A 66 17.65 -0.14 -15.19
CA PHE A 66 16.21 -0.01 -14.96
C PHE A 66 15.69 1.43 -15.04
N GLN A 67 16.55 2.44 -14.92
CA GLN A 67 16.12 3.84 -14.93
C GLN A 67 15.25 4.23 -16.16
N PRO A 68 15.57 3.81 -17.39
CA PRO A 68 14.70 4.03 -18.54
C PRO A 68 13.33 3.34 -18.44
N LEU A 69 13.26 2.12 -17.89
CA LEU A 69 12.00 1.42 -17.65
C LEU A 69 11.12 2.22 -16.68
N TYR A 70 11.70 2.72 -15.58
CA TYR A 70 10.98 3.51 -14.59
C TYR A 70 10.40 4.79 -15.20
N GLN A 71 11.19 5.48 -16.03
CA GLN A 71 10.72 6.65 -16.79
C GLN A 71 9.57 6.29 -17.73
N SER A 72 9.66 5.12 -18.39
CA SER A 72 8.60 4.63 -19.26
C SER A 72 7.33 4.26 -18.51
N ILE A 73 7.42 3.63 -17.34
CA ILE A 73 6.27 3.30 -16.48
C ILE A 73 5.54 4.59 -16.10
N THR A 74 6.26 5.59 -15.60
CA THR A 74 5.65 6.88 -15.24
C THR A 74 5.09 7.61 -16.46
N ALA A 75 5.80 7.62 -17.59
CA ALA A 75 5.37 8.38 -18.77
C ALA A 75 4.18 7.75 -19.50
N ASN A 76 4.13 6.42 -19.59
CA ASN A 76 3.13 5.71 -20.40
C ASN A 76 1.91 5.29 -19.58
N HIS A 77 2.10 4.97 -18.30
CA HIS A 77 1.02 4.50 -17.44
C HIS A 77 0.72 5.46 -16.30
N GLY A 78 1.64 6.35 -15.91
CA GLY A 78 1.45 7.17 -14.72
C GLY A 78 1.39 6.35 -13.44
N ALA A 79 2.03 5.18 -13.42
CA ALA A 79 2.08 4.28 -12.27
C ALA A 79 3.26 4.61 -11.33
N SER A 80 3.06 4.33 -10.04
CA SER A 80 4.06 4.52 -8.98
C SER A 80 4.97 3.31 -8.87
N VAL A 81 6.28 3.53 -8.75
CA VAL A 81 7.24 2.43 -8.65
C VAL A 81 7.64 2.14 -7.21
N ILE A 82 7.55 0.87 -6.85
CA ILE A 82 8.10 0.23 -5.66
C ILE A 82 9.34 -0.53 -6.12
N THR A 83 10.50 -0.21 -5.53
CA THR A 83 11.76 -0.85 -5.90
C THR A 83 12.18 -1.86 -4.86
N ARG A 84 12.23 -3.14 -5.25
CA ARG A 84 12.85 -4.21 -4.49
C ARG A 84 14.36 -4.19 -4.73
N ILE A 85 15.13 -4.04 -3.66
CA ILE A 85 16.59 -3.98 -3.70
C ILE A 85 17.17 -5.23 -3.02
N ASP A 86 17.79 -6.09 -3.83
CA ASP A 86 18.50 -7.26 -3.33
C ASP A 86 20.02 -7.09 -3.52
N TYR A 87 20.79 -7.90 -2.81
CA TYR A 87 22.24 -7.94 -3.01
C TYR A 87 22.60 -8.62 -4.33
N ASP A 88 22.20 -9.87 -4.52
CA ASP A 88 22.37 -10.65 -5.75
C ASP A 88 21.33 -11.78 -5.78
N TRP A 89 21.20 -12.52 -6.89
CA TRP A 89 20.28 -13.65 -6.98
C TRP A 89 20.58 -14.71 -5.93
N GLY A 90 19.54 -15.11 -5.19
CA GLY A 90 19.63 -16.06 -4.08
C GLY A 90 20.38 -15.53 -2.85
N GLN A 91 20.64 -14.22 -2.83
CA GLN A 91 21.23 -13.48 -1.73
C GLN A 91 20.42 -12.20 -1.56
N THR A 92 19.24 -12.30 -0.98
CA THR A 92 18.38 -11.12 -0.82
C THR A 92 19.10 -10.00 -0.04
N ILE A 93 19.82 -10.37 1.02
CA ILE A 93 20.76 -9.49 1.74
C ILE A 93 22.12 -10.19 1.91
N PRO A 94 23.25 -9.47 1.87
CA PRO A 94 24.56 -10.09 1.97
C PRO A 94 24.77 -10.69 3.36
N ALA A 95 25.35 -11.87 3.41
CA ALA A 95 25.67 -12.55 4.66
C ALA A 95 26.64 -11.73 5.53
N PRO A 96 26.65 -11.92 6.87
CA PRO A 96 27.59 -11.23 7.75
C PRO A 96 29.07 -11.48 7.42
N THR A 97 29.38 -12.61 6.77
CA THR A 97 30.72 -12.99 6.32
C THR A 97 31.07 -12.46 4.93
N ASN A 98 30.12 -11.87 4.21
CA ASN A 98 30.35 -11.29 2.89
C ASN A 98 31.18 -9.99 3.05
N PRO A 99 32.30 -9.82 2.31
CA PRO A 99 33.15 -8.63 2.41
C PRO A 99 32.41 -7.32 2.09
N ASP A 100 31.39 -7.36 1.23
CA ASP A 100 30.63 -6.19 0.81
C ASP A 100 29.56 -5.79 1.84
N ARG A 101 29.31 -6.63 2.86
CA ARG A 101 28.30 -6.37 3.91
C ARG A 101 28.52 -5.01 4.58
N ALA A 102 29.76 -4.64 4.88
CA ALA A 102 30.09 -3.39 5.57
C ALA A 102 29.85 -2.12 4.71
N THR A 103 29.76 -2.29 3.38
CA THR A 103 29.57 -1.19 2.43
C THR A 103 28.25 -1.30 1.67
N TRP A 104 27.39 -2.26 2.02
CA TRP A 104 26.19 -2.52 1.25
C TRP A 104 25.20 -1.35 1.30
N ALA A 105 25.06 -0.68 2.45
CA ALA A 105 24.25 0.53 2.57
C ALA A 105 24.66 1.64 1.58
N ILE A 106 25.96 1.76 1.26
CA ILE A 106 26.45 2.71 0.24
C ILE A 106 25.96 2.31 -1.16
N SER A 107 25.96 1.00 -1.45
CA SER A 107 25.49 0.48 -2.74
C SER A 107 23.97 0.66 -2.88
N VAL A 108 23.22 0.42 -1.81
CA VAL A 108 21.78 0.70 -1.75
C VAL A 108 21.50 2.19 -1.96
N LEU A 109 22.26 3.09 -1.32
CA LEU A 109 22.16 4.53 -1.58
C LEU A 109 22.50 4.90 -3.04
N GLY A 110 23.38 4.14 -3.71
CA GLY A 110 23.62 4.28 -5.14
C GLY A 110 22.37 4.02 -5.99
N VAL A 111 21.60 2.97 -5.64
CA VAL A 111 20.30 2.67 -6.24
C VAL A 111 19.30 3.81 -5.98
N VAL A 112 19.13 4.19 -4.71
CA VAL A 112 18.19 5.23 -4.28
C VAL A 112 18.50 6.57 -4.93
N ASN A 113 19.76 6.94 -5.09
CA ASN A 113 20.15 8.17 -5.80
C ASN A 113 19.86 8.10 -7.30
N THR A 114 19.98 6.93 -7.91
CA THR A 114 19.74 6.74 -9.35
C THR A 114 18.25 6.72 -9.68
N LEU A 115 17.44 6.06 -8.86
CA LEU A 115 16.02 5.81 -9.11
C LEU A 115 15.08 6.70 -8.30
N GLY A 116 15.60 7.48 -7.34
CA GLY A 116 14.83 8.33 -6.43
C GLY A 116 14.08 9.50 -7.06
N GLY A 117 14.16 9.67 -8.39
CA GLY A 117 13.29 10.56 -9.16
C GLY A 117 12.01 9.88 -9.68
N SER A 118 11.95 8.55 -9.63
CA SER A 118 10.84 7.73 -10.16
C SER A 118 10.30 6.71 -9.15
N SER A 119 11.02 6.48 -8.04
CA SER A 119 10.60 5.63 -6.92
C SER A 119 10.88 6.35 -5.61
N ASN A 120 9.99 6.14 -4.63
CA ASN A 120 10.14 6.61 -3.25
C ASN A 120 9.71 5.55 -2.23
N VAL A 121 9.49 4.32 -2.69
CA VAL A 121 9.15 3.15 -1.86
C VAL A 121 10.19 2.06 -2.14
N TRP A 122 10.89 1.61 -1.10
CA TRP A 122 12.05 0.72 -1.20
C TRP A 122 11.82 -0.54 -0.37
N ILE A 123 11.77 -1.72 -0.99
CA ILE A 123 11.73 -3.00 -0.28
C ILE A 123 13.15 -3.52 -0.14
N ILE A 124 13.58 -3.86 1.07
CA ILE A 124 14.91 -4.40 1.32
C ILE A 124 14.86 -5.92 1.34
N GLY A 125 14.64 -6.52 0.18
CA GLY A 125 14.74 -7.95 0.02
C GLY A 125 13.52 -8.66 -0.58
N ASN A 126 13.68 -9.97 -0.75
CA ASN A 126 12.70 -10.95 -1.18
C ASN A 126 12.74 -12.16 -0.26
N GLU A 127 11.59 -12.57 0.25
CA GLU A 127 11.36 -13.87 0.92
C GLU A 127 12.51 -14.41 1.80
N PRO A 128 12.99 -13.68 2.83
CA PRO A 128 14.23 -14.06 3.53
C PRO A 128 14.13 -15.39 4.32
N ASN A 129 12.90 -15.89 4.51
CA ASN A 129 12.62 -17.19 5.11
C ASN A 129 12.74 -18.38 4.13
N ILE A 130 13.13 -18.13 2.87
CA ILE A 130 13.47 -19.17 1.88
C ILE A 130 14.98 -19.45 1.89
N ILE A 131 15.33 -20.74 1.86
CA ILE A 131 16.72 -21.24 1.80
C ILE A 131 17.45 -20.74 0.55
N GLY A 132 16.72 -20.63 -0.56
CA GLY A 132 17.23 -20.11 -1.83
C GLY A 132 17.68 -18.65 -1.76
N GLU A 133 17.15 -17.85 -0.83
CA GLU A 133 17.45 -16.41 -0.70
C GLU A 133 18.58 -16.09 0.29
N GLY A 134 19.00 -17.08 1.09
CA GLY A 134 19.96 -16.89 2.16
C GLY A 134 21.38 -17.32 1.82
N ASN A 135 21.77 -17.47 0.55
CA ASN A 135 23.10 -17.99 0.21
C ASN A 135 24.23 -17.20 0.92
N GLY A 136 25.22 -17.91 1.43
CA GLY A 136 26.30 -17.33 2.24
C GLY A 136 25.98 -17.18 3.74
N TRP A 137 24.72 -17.17 4.14
CA TRP A 137 24.34 -17.24 5.56
C TRP A 137 24.54 -18.66 6.11
N THR A 138 24.66 -18.78 7.44
CA THR A 138 24.74 -20.09 8.09
C THR A 138 23.52 -20.95 7.75
N ASN A 139 23.75 -22.10 7.11
CA ASN A 139 22.72 -23.00 6.56
C ASN A 139 21.78 -22.36 5.52
N ASN A 140 22.20 -21.26 4.89
CA ASN A 140 21.41 -20.42 4.01
C ASN A 140 20.12 -19.88 4.66
N ARG A 141 20.20 -19.47 5.93
CA ARG A 141 19.05 -18.98 6.70
C ARG A 141 19.31 -17.57 7.19
N ILE A 142 18.57 -16.61 6.63
CA ILE A 142 18.59 -15.23 7.10
C ILE A 142 17.74 -15.15 8.36
N THR A 143 18.37 -15.03 9.52
CA THR A 143 17.65 -14.97 10.78
C THR A 143 16.87 -13.65 10.91
N PRO A 144 15.73 -13.63 11.63
CA PRO A 144 15.00 -12.39 11.91
C PRO A 144 15.88 -11.26 12.48
N GLN A 145 16.76 -11.58 13.44
CA GLN A 145 17.71 -10.60 13.97
C GLN A 145 18.72 -10.11 12.92
N GLY A 146 19.28 -11.03 12.14
CA GLY A 146 20.26 -10.66 11.11
C GLY A 146 19.67 -9.79 10.01
N TYR A 147 18.41 -10.05 9.63
CA TYR A 147 17.65 -9.17 8.74
C TYR A 147 17.39 -7.81 9.41
N ALA A 148 16.90 -7.79 10.65
CA ALA A 148 16.59 -6.56 11.38
C ALA A 148 17.79 -5.61 11.47
N ASP A 149 18.99 -6.14 11.76
CA ASP A 149 20.22 -5.36 11.83
C ASP A 149 20.55 -4.68 10.48
N VAL A 150 20.36 -5.41 9.38
CA VAL A 150 20.62 -4.93 8.01
C VAL A 150 19.56 -3.91 7.56
N TYR A 151 18.29 -4.22 7.81
CA TYR A 151 17.17 -3.33 7.52
C TYR A 151 17.32 -2.00 8.26
N HIS A 152 17.63 -2.03 9.56
CA HIS A 152 17.82 -0.81 10.36
C HIS A 152 18.97 0.06 9.82
N GLU A 153 20.09 -0.55 9.44
CA GLU A 153 21.23 0.15 8.85
C GLU A 153 20.84 0.84 7.53
N ILE A 154 20.19 0.10 6.63
CA ILE A 154 19.77 0.62 5.33
C ILE A 154 18.71 1.69 5.48
N ARG A 155 17.67 1.45 6.29
CA ARG A 155 16.63 2.43 6.57
C ARG A 155 17.26 3.70 7.09
N SER A 156 18.13 3.63 8.11
CA SER A 156 18.80 4.80 8.66
C SER A 156 19.57 5.59 7.61
N ALA A 157 20.28 4.90 6.70
CA ALA A 157 21.00 5.53 5.60
C ALA A 157 20.05 6.22 4.60
N ILE A 158 18.94 5.57 4.22
CA ILE A 158 17.94 6.12 3.32
C ILE A 158 17.25 7.32 3.97
N LYS A 159 16.75 7.21 5.20
CA LYS A 159 16.05 8.31 5.90
C LYS A 159 16.93 9.54 6.10
N LEU A 160 18.25 9.36 6.25
CA LEU A 160 19.20 10.48 6.30
C LEU A 160 19.29 11.23 4.96
N ALA A 161 19.23 10.51 3.83
CA ALA A 161 19.31 11.10 2.50
C ALA A 161 17.94 11.58 1.96
N ARG A 162 16.87 10.86 2.33
CA ARG A 162 15.51 10.96 1.80
C ARG A 162 14.49 10.70 2.91
N PRO A 163 14.23 11.70 3.77
CA PRO A 163 13.41 11.51 4.98
C PRO A 163 11.94 11.20 4.70
N ASP A 164 11.43 11.49 3.51
CA ASP A 164 10.03 11.25 3.13
C ASP A 164 9.82 9.92 2.40
N ASP A 165 10.88 9.22 2.02
CA ASP A 165 10.78 7.93 1.35
C ASP A 165 10.42 6.80 2.33
N GLU A 166 9.71 5.78 1.84
CA GLU A 166 9.30 4.61 2.62
C GLU A 166 10.28 3.45 2.43
N VAL A 167 10.75 2.86 3.52
CA VAL A 167 11.59 1.66 3.50
C VAL A 167 10.80 0.49 4.07
N LEU A 168 10.37 -0.42 3.20
CA LEU A 168 9.52 -1.55 3.54
C LEU A 168 10.35 -2.74 4.05
N VAL A 169 9.84 -3.37 5.11
CA VAL A 169 10.29 -4.71 5.51
C VAL A 169 9.93 -5.70 4.39
N ALA A 170 10.88 -6.56 4.02
CA ALA A 170 10.70 -7.54 2.97
C ALA A 170 9.56 -8.50 3.30
N PRO A 171 8.74 -8.85 2.30
CA PRO A 171 7.75 -9.91 2.45
C PRO A 171 8.43 -11.25 2.71
N PRO A 172 8.09 -11.99 3.77
CA PRO A 172 8.43 -13.40 3.84
C PRO A 172 7.56 -14.19 2.86
N SER A 173 8.07 -15.34 2.42
CA SER A 173 7.25 -16.32 1.72
C SER A 173 6.14 -16.84 2.65
N PRO A 174 4.86 -16.77 2.25
CA PRO A 174 3.73 -16.92 3.17
C PRO A 174 3.38 -18.39 3.44
N GLY A 175 3.05 -18.71 4.70
CA GLY A 175 2.63 -20.02 5.16
C GLY A 175 3.72 -20.86 5.83
N GLY A 176 3.38 -22.12 6.13
CA GLY A 176 4.21 -23.01 6.96
C GLY A 176 5.54 -23.45 6.36
N VAL A 177 6.35 -24.12 7.18
CA VAL A 177 7.66 -24.69 6.78
C VAL A 177 7.51 -25.69 5.64
N ILE A 178 8.34 -25.53 4.61
CA ILE A 178 8.47 -26.45 3.48
C ILE A 178 9.91 -26.94 3.46
N GLY A 179 10.13 -28.24 3.71
CA GLY A 179 11.47 -28.82 3.80
C GLY A 179 12.33 -28.52 2.57
N GLY A 180 13.49 -27.91 2.78
CA GLY A 180 14.43 -27.52 1.72
C GLY A 180 14.09 -26.24 0.97
N VAL A 181 12.90 -25.66 1.17
CA VAL A 181 12.46 -24.41 0.52
C VAL A 181 12.28 -23.32 1.55
N ARG A 182 11.27 -23.42 2.41
CA ARG A 182 10.94 -22.42 3.43
C ARG A 182 11.32 -22.94 4.81
N TRP A 183 12.39 -22.40 5.39
CA TRP A 183 12.98 -22.93 6.62
C TRP A 183 12.29 -22.44 7.90
N MET A 184 11.51 -21.36 7.80
CA MET A 184 10.69 -20.80 8.87
C MET A 184 9.33 -20.39 8.32
N ASP A 185 8.28 -20.70 9.06
CA ASP A 185 6.93 -20.24 8.77
C ASP A 185 6.91 -18.71 8.57
N GLY A 186 6.20 -18.24 7.53
CA GLY A 186 6.23 -16.85 7.11
C GLY A 186 5.77 -15.88 8.21
N ASN A 187 4.65 -16.18 8.87
CA ASN A 187 4.11 -15.35 9.95
C ASN A 187 5.01 -15.35 11.18
N THR A 188 5.63 -16.50 11.47
CA THR A 188 6.65 -16.62 12.53
C THR A 188 7.87 -15.76 12.22
N TRP A 189 8.36 -15.78 10.98
CA TRP A 189 9.50 -14.97 10.55
C TRP A 189 9.16 -13.48 10.60
N LEU A 190 7.98 -13.08 10.10
CA LEU A 190 7.49 -11.70 10.15
C LEU A 190 7.43 -11.18 11.58
N SER A 191 6.77 -11.93 12.46
CA SER A 191 6.60 -11.57 13.88
C SER A 191 7.93 -11.40 14.61
N GLN A 192 8.87 -12.34 14.42
CA GLN A 192 10.19 -12.26 15.05
C GLN A 192 11.03 -11.12 14.47
N THR A 193 10.85 -10.78 13.19
CA THR A 193 11.58 -9.69 12.53
C THR A 193 11.11 -8.33 13.01
N ILE A 194 9.79 -8.12 13.11
CA ILE A 194 9.23 -6.89 13.67
C ILE A 194 9.75 -6.67 15.10
N ALA A 195 9.63 -7.69 15.95
CA ALA A 195 10.14 -7.63 17.32
C ALA A 195 11.64 -7.35 17.39
N ALA A 196 12.44 -7.93 16.49
CA ALA A 196 13.87 -7.69 16.43
C ALA A 196 14.20 -6.25 15.99
N ILE A 197 13.47 -5.68 15.03
CA ILE A 197 13.63 -4.28 14.59
C ILE A 197 13.27 -3.33 15.75
N GLN A 198 12.12 -3.54 16.40
CA GLN A 198 11.65 -2.71 17.51
C GLN A 198 12.58 -2.78 18.74
N ALA A 199 13.36 -3.86 18.89
CA ALA A 199 14.35 -4.00 19.95
C ALA A 199 15.66 -3.22 19.69
N ILE A 200 15.93 -2.80 18.45
CA ILE A 200 17.09 -1.98 18.12
C ILE A 200 16.85 -0.54 18.59
N PRO A 201 17.80 0.12 19.29
CA PRO A 201 17.65 1.52 19.67
C PRO A 201 17.44 2.44 18.45
N GLY A 202 16.29 3.10 18.37
CA GLY A 202 15.90 3.91 17.20
C GLY A 202 15.44 3.07 16.00
N GLY A 203 15.16 1.78 16.20
CA GLY A 203 14.49 0.93 15.23
C GLY A 203 13.07 1.40 15.00
N GLU A 204 12.71 1.55 13.73
CA GLU A 204 11.39 1.99 13.27
C GLU A 204 11.13 1.29 11.93
N ILE A 205 9.86 1.16 11.56
CA ILE A 205 9.40 0.53 10.33
C ILE A 205 8.56 1.56 9.56
N ASP A 206 8.84 1.77 8.27
CA ASP A 206 8.05 2.68 7.43
C ASP A 206 6.88 1.99 6.72
N GLY A 207 6.86 0.65 6.69
CA GLY A 207 5.86 -0.13 5.98
C GLY A 207 6.30 -1.57 5.72
N PHE A 208 5.41 -2.33 5.07
CA PHE A 208 5.62 -3.75 4.79
C PHE A 208 5.32 -4.09 3.34
N GLY A 209 6.18 -4.92 2.74
CA GLY A 209 5.78 -5.74 1.61
C GLY A 209 5.11 -7.03 2.10
N LEU A 210 4.04 -7.48 1.44
CA LEU A 210 3.43 -8.80 1.65
C LEU A 210 3.37 -9.59 0.33
N HIS A 211 3.42 -10.91 0.46
CA HIS A 211 3.13 -11.87 -0.60
C HIS A 211 1.89 -12.70 -0.24
N ALA A 212 1.07 -13.03 -1.24
CA ALA A 212 -0.04 -13.98 -1.09
C ALA A 212 -0.36 -14.65 -2.44
N TYR A 213 -0.61 -15.96 -2.43
CA TYR A 213 -0.79 -16.73 -3.67
C TYR A 213 -2.07 -17.56 -3.64
N GLY A 214 -2.70 -17.71 -4.81
CA GLY A 214 -3.84 -18.60 -4.99
C GLY A 214 -3.41 -20.03 -5.31
N ASN A 215 -4.08 -21.03 -4.73
CA ASN A 215 -3.81 -22.43 -4.99
C ASN A 215 -4.16 -22.80 -6.45
N PRO A 216 -3.19 -23.30 -7.24
CA PRO A 216 -3.38 -23.57 -8.66
C PRO A 216 -4.30 -24.77 -8.94
N PHE A 217 -4.52 -25.63 -7.95
CA PHE A 217 -5.36 -26.83 -8.08
C PHE A 217 -6.78 -26.63 -7.52
N ALA A 218 -7.03 -25.50 -6.87
CA ALA A 218 -8.32 -25.16 -6.30
C ALA A 218 -9.24 -24.49 -7.35
N SER A 219 -10.55 -24.49 -7.08
CA SER A 219 -11.49 -23.61 -7.76
C SER A 219 -11.15 -22.14 -7.47
N ALA A 220 -11.64 -21.23 -8.31
CA ALA A 220 -11.42 -19.79 -8.14
C ALA A 220 -11.81 -19.32 -6.72
N ASN A 221 -13.03 -19.63 -6.28
CA ASN A 221 -13.51 -19.24 -4.94
C ASN A 221 -12.63 -19.78 -3.81
N ALA A 222 -12.18 -21.05 -3.90
CA ALA A 222 -11.33 -21.62 -2.87
C ALA A 222 -9.93 -20.96 -2.88
N ALA A 223 -9.38 -20.66 -4.06
CA ALA A 223 -8.13 -19.93 -4.19
C ALA A 223 -8.22 -18.49 -3.64
N VAL A 224 -9.35 -17.80 -3.85
CA VAL A 224 -9.61 -16.47 -3.25
C VAL A 224 -9.67 -16.57 -1.73
N THR A 225 -10.36 -17.56 -1.16
CA THR A 225 -10.39 -17.78 0.29
C THR A 225 -8.99 -18.05 0.87
N GLU A 226 -8.17 -18.84 0.19
CA GLU A 226 -6.78 -19.11 0.63
C GLU A 226 -5.91 -17.84 0.55
N PHE A 227 -6.04 -17.07 -0.54
CA PHE A 227 -5.39 -15.77 -0.71
C PHE A 227 -5.79 -14.79 0.41
N HIS A 228 -7.09 -14.68 0.70
CA HIS A 228 -7.65 -13.88 1.78
C HIS A 228 -7.02 -14.22 3.12
N ASN A 229 -7.11 -15.49 3.50
CA ASN A 229 -6.56 -15.98 4.76
C ASN A 229 -5.05 -15.70 4.86
N SER A 230 -4.32 -15.79 3.75
CA SER A 230 -2.89 -15.52 3.73
C SER A 230 -2.56 -14.06 4.05
N TYR A 231 -3.19 -13.08 3.39
CA TYR A 231 -2.87 -11.68 3.66
C TYR A 231 -3.42 -11.24 5.02
N VAL A 232 -4.64 -11.67 5.41
CA VAL A 232 -5.24 -11.31 6.70
C VAL A 232 -4.40 -11.82 7.87
N SER A 233 -3.86 -13.03 7.76
CA SER A 233 -3.00 -13.57 8.82
C SER A 233 -1.69 -12.80 9.00
N GLN A 234 -1.14 -12.23 7.92
CA GLN A 234 0.06 -11.40 7.95
C GLN A 234 -0.25 -10.00 8.53
N LEU A 235 -1.35 -9.37 8.11
CA LEU A 235 -1.84 -8.12 8.70
C LEU A 235 -2.06 -8.27 10.22
N SER A 236 -2.70 -9.37 10.65
CA SER A 236 -2.90 -9.65 12.07
C SER A 236 -1.59 -9.77 12.86
N VAL A 237 -0.50 -10.24 12.24
CA VAL A 237 0.82 -10.25 12.87
C VAL A 237 1.37 -8.83 13.00
N ILE A 238 1.24 -8.01 11.96
CA ILE A 238 1.69 -6.61 11.94
C ILE A 238 0.95 -5.81 13.03
N ASP A 239 -0.37 -5.89 13.06
CA ASP A 239 -1.22 -5.22 14.05
C ASP A 239 -0.92 -5.66 15.48
N ALA A 240 -0.61 -6.95 15.69
CA ALA A 240 -0.25 -7.47 17.01
C ALA A 240 1.07 -6.88 17.57
N HIS A 241 1.91 -6.29 16.70
CA HIS A 241 3.12 -5.56 17.07
C HIS A 241 2.93 -4.03 17.16
N GLY A 242 1.69 -3.55 17.02
CA GLY A 242 1.38 -2.12 17.12
C GLY A 242 1.65 -1.32 15.84
N GLU A 243 1.83 -2.00 14.71
CA GLU A 243 2.20 -1.39 13.42
C GLU A 243 0.99 -1.18 12.50
N GLN A 244 -0.21 -1.08 13.06
CA GLN A 244 -1.48 -0.97 12.31
C GLN A 244 -1.63 0.31 11.47
N ASP A 245 -0.77 1.33 11.69
CA ASP A 245 -0.75 2.56 10.91
C ASP A 245 0.28 2.53 9.76
N ALA A 246 1.15 1.50 9.72
CA ALA A 246 2.16 1.38 8.68
C ALA A 246 1.49 1.05 7.32
N PRO A 247 1.93 1.62 6.19
CA PRO A 247 1.44 1.19 4.88
C PRO A 247 1.85 -0.26 4.57
N VAL A 248 0.93 -1.01 3.98
CA VAL A 248 1.15 -2.40 3.55
C VAL A 248 0.92 -2.52 2.05
N TYR A 249 1.94 -2.99 1.34
CA TYR A 249 1.92 -3.20 -0.10
C TYR A 249 1.97 -4.69 -0.39
N LEU A 250 0.96 -5.23 -1.07
CA LEU A 250 1.05 -6.60 -1.56
C LEU A 250 1.84 -6.55 -2.88
N THR A 251 3.12 -6.86 -2.77
CA THR A 251 4.14 -6.61 -3.80
C THR A 251 4.34 -7.80 -4.73
N GLU A 252 3.74 -8.94 -4.37
CA GLU A 252 3.71 -10.13 -5.20
C GLU A 252 2.47 -10.98 -4.88
N TRP A 253 1.62 -11.17 -5.88
CA TRP A 253 0.57 -12.17 -5.85
C TRP A 253 0.42 -12.82 -7.21
N ALA A 254 -0.01 -14.08 -7.19
CA ALA A 254 -0.30 -14.80 -8.41
C ALA A 254 -1.12 -16.07 -8.14
N ARG A 255 -1.59 -16.68 -9.22
CA ARG A 255 -2.05 -18.07 -9.26
C ARG A 255 -1.50 -18.71 -10.54
N SER A 256 -0.76 -19.82 -10.40
CA SER A 256 -0.28 -20.55 -11.59
C SER A 256 -1.47 -21.07 -12.39
N THR A 257 -1.39 -20.87 -13.71
CA THR A 257 -2.36 -21.32 -14.69
C THR A 257 -1.72 -22.41 -15.54
N SER A 258 -2.30 -23.61 -15.56
CA SER A 258 -1.76 -24.72 -16.35
C SER A 258 -1.70 -24.36 -17.84
N THR A 259 -0.49 -24.43 -18.40
CA THR A 259 -0.19 -24.22 -19.84
C THR A 259 -0.43 -25.46 -20.69
N SER A 260 -1.11 -26.48 -20.13
CA SER A 260 -1.42 -27.74 -20.80
C SER A 260 -2.90 -28.11 -20.66
N GLY A 261 -3.41 -28.91 -21.61
CA GLY A 261 -4.81 -29.31 -21.63
C GLY A 261 -5.72 -28.21 -22.21
N ASN A 262 -6.85 -27.96 -21.57
CA ASN A 262 -7.81 -26.95 -22.03
C ASN A 262 -7.43 -25.57 -21.52
N LEU A 263 -6.66 -24.84 -22.32
CA LEU A 263 -6.14 -23.52 -21.98
C LEU A 263 -7.25 -22.52 -21.63
N ALA A 264 -8.33 -22.45 -22.42
CA ALA A 264 -9.44 -21.53 -22.18
C ALA A 264 -10.14 -21.80 -20.84
N ASN A 265 -10.32 -23.07 -20.45
CA ASN A 265 -10.89 -23.40 -19.15
C ASN A 265 -9.92 -23.15 -18.00
N ASN A 266 -8.64 -23.47 -18.17
CA ASN A 266 -7.63 -23.26 -17.14
C ASN A 266 -7.50 -21.76 -16.82
N GLU A 267 -7.43 -20.95 -17.88
CA GLU A 267 -7.35 -19.50 -17.79
C GLU A 267 -8.58 -18.90 -17.13
N ALA A 268 -9.80 -19.33 -17.51
CA ALA A 268 -11.03 -18.81 -16.93
C ALA A 268 -11.07 -18.94 -15.40
N VAL A 269 -10.50 -20.03 -14.85
CA VAL A 269 -10.39 -20.18 -13.38
C VAL A 269 -9.46 -19.13 -12.77
N THR A 270 -8.35 -18.80 -13.44
CA THR A 270 -7.44 -17.73 -12.97
C THR A 270 -8.04 -16.35 -13.19
N ALA A 271 -8.78 -16.12 -14.28
CA ALA A 271 -9.50 -14.87 -14.51
C ALA A 271 -10.55 -14.62 -13.40
N ASP A 272 -11.31 -15.64 -13.01
CA ASP A 272 -12.25 -15.57 -11.89
C ASP A 272 -11.54 -15.35 -10.54
N PHE A 273 -10.37 -15.99 -10.33
CA PHE A 273 -9.54 -15.75 -9.15
C PHE A 273 -9.09 -14.29 -9.08
N ILE A 274 -8.59 -13.72 -10.18
CA ILE A 274 -8.13 -12.32 -10.23
C ILE A 274 -9.26 -11.37 -9.84
N ARG A 275 -10.45 -11.51 -10.45
CA ARG A 275 -11.60 -10.67 -10.12
C ARG A 275 -11.99 -10.80 -8.65
N GLY A 276 -12.12 -12.03 -8.17
CA GLY A 276 -12.49 -12.31 -6.80
C GLY A 276 -11.48 -11.76 -5.79
N SER A 277 -10.18 -11.82 -6.07
CA SER A 277 -9.13 -11.26 -5.22
C SER A 277 -9.13 -9.73 -5.17
N PHE A 278 -9.36 -9.05 -6.31
CA PHE A 278 -9.52 -7.59 -6.32
C PHE A 278 -10.78 -7.15 -5.56
N GLU A 279 -11.91 -7.83 -5.77
CA GLU A 279 -13.16 -7.56 -5.06
C GLU A 279 -13.00 -7.79 -3.55
N ASP A 280 -12.38 -8.89 -3.15
CA ASP A 280 -12.12 -9.26 -1.75
C ASP A 280 -11.24 -8.21 -1.04
N VAL A 281 -10.10 -7.84 -1.63
CA VAL A 281 -9.20 -6.83 -1.05
C VAL A 281 -9.87 -5.46 -1.02
N HIS A 282 -10.64 -5.10 -2.05
CA HIS A 282 -11.40 -3.86 -2.04
C HIS A 282 -12.43 -3.83 -0.91
N ALA A 283 -13.19 -4.91 -0.72
CA ALA A 283 -14.15 -5.04 0.36
C ALA A 283 -13.47 -4.98 1.74
N TRP A 284 -12.38 -5.74 1.94
CA TRP A 284 -11.55 -5.68 3.15
C TRP A 284 -11.08 -4.25 3.43
N ASN A 285 -10.60 -3.56 2.39
CA ASN A 285 -10.16 -2.19 2.47
C ASN A 285 -11.29 -1.20 2.68
N GLN A 286 -12.57 -1.54 2.54
CA GLN A 286 -13.69 -0.64 2.90
C GLN A 286 -14.14 -0.82 4.34
N THR A 287 -13.83 -1.95 4.98
CA THR A 287 -14.24 -2.26 6.35
C THR A 287 -13.44 -1.44 7.37
N PRO A 288 -14.09 -0.60 8.19
CA PRO A 288 -13.39 0.18 9.19
C PRO A 288 -12.74 -0.66 10.28
N GLY A 289 -11.56 -0.24 10.73
CA GLY A 289 -10.71 -0.99 11.64
C GLY A 289 -9.80 -2.02 10.97
N ASN A 290 -10.00 -2.33 9.69
CA ASN A 290 -9.07 -3.19 8.96
C ASN A 290 -7.79 -2.42 8.58
N HIS A 291 -6.66 -3.10 8.70
CA HIS A 291 -5.39 -2.67 8.13
C HIS A 291 -5.46 -2.80 6.60
N ASN A 292 -5.35 -1.68 5.88
CA ASN A 292 -5.55 -1.68 4.43
C ASN A 292 -4.32 -2.22 3.68
N ILE A 293 -4.60 -2.80 2.52
CA ILE A 293 -3.60 -3.12 1.50
C ILE A 293 -3.60 -2.02 0.44
N VAL A 294 -2.46 -1.36 0.22
CA VAL A 294 -2.33 -0.21 -0.68
C VAL A 294 -2.29 -0.64 -2.15
N SER A 295 -1.61 -1.75 -2.46
CA SER A 295 -1.36 -2.22 -3.83
C SER A 295 -1.45 -3.74 -3.95
N LEU A 296 -1.71 -4.24 -5.16
CA LEU A 296 -1.71 -5.64 -5.57
C LEU A 296 -0.86 -5.81 -6.84
N SER A 297 0.44 -6.08 -6.67
CA SER A 297 1.38 -6.25 -7.80
C SER A 297 1.41 -7.69 -8.32
N TRP A 298 0.76 -7.96 -9.46
CA TRP A 298 0.66 -9.31 -10.03
C TRP A 298 2.00 -9.79 -10.61
N PHE A 299 2.46 -10.95 -10.15
CA PHE A 299 3.61 -11.64 -10.73
C PHE A 299 3.12 -12.64 -11.79
N VAL A 300 3.40 -12.44 -13.08
CA VAL A 300 4.31 -11.45 -13.71
C VAL A 300 3.74 -10.94 -15.03
N HIS A 301 4.20 -9.80 -15.56
CA HIS A 301 3.78 -9.34 -16.89
C HIS A 301 4.38 -10.21 -18.01
N ASN A 302 5.70 -10.15 -18.18
CA ASN A 302 6.43 -10.85 -19.23
C ASN A 302 6.90 -12.25 -18.75
N GLN A 303 7.05 -13.18 -19.67
CA GLN A 303 7.34 -14.61 -19.49
C GLN A 303 8.82 -14.99 -19.22
N ASP A 304 9.69 -14.05 -18.86
CA ASP A 304 11.13 -14.20 -19.17
C ASP A 304 11.85 -15.40 -18.49
N TYR A 305 12.83 -15.96 -19.21
CA TYR A 305 13.53 -17.25 -19.01
C TYR A 305 12.77 -18.55 -19.34
N GLY A 306 11.59 -18.47 -19.97
CA GLY A 306 10.85 -19.66 -20.44
C GLY A 306 10.30 -20.52 -19.30
N GLY A 307 10.14 -19.94 -18.11
CA GLY A 307 9.71 -20.62 -16.90
C GLY A 307 8.41 -20.09 -16.29
N TRP A 308 7.94 -18.91 -16.69
CA TRP A 308 6.84 -18.21 -16.01
C TRP A 308 5.56 -18.08 -16.84
N ASN A 309 5.41 -18.85 -17.92
CA ASN A 309 4.21 -18.83 -18.77
C ASN A 309 2.92 -19.07 -17.96
N GLU A 310 3.00 -19.84 -16.88
CA GLU A 310 1.85 -20.11 -16.01
C GLU A 310 1.32 -18.85 -15.29
N TYR A 311 2.15 -17.81 -15.19
CA TYR A 311 1.87 -16.57 -14.46
C TYR A 311 1.84 -15.31 -15.35
N SER A 312 2.45 -15.39 -16.54
CA SER A 312 2.66 -14.24 -17.42
C SER A 312 1.35 -13.69 -18.00
N LEU A 313 1.08 -12.41 -17.71
CA LEU A 313 -0.01 -11.64 -18.29
C LEU A 313 0.10 -11.56 -19.82
N GLU A 314 1.31 -11.29 -20.34
CA GLU A 314 1.59 -11.18 -21.77
C GLU A 314 1.36 -12.51 -22.51
N TYR A 315 1.77 -13.62 -21.90
CA TYR A 315 1.53 -14.95 -22.44
C TYR A 315 0.02 -15.23 -22.52
N TRP A 316 -0.71 -15.08 -21.41
CA TRP A 316 -2.13 -15.46 -21.36
C TRP A 316 -3.03 -14.59 -22.23
N LYS A 317 -2.69 -13.30 -22.39
CA LYS A 317 -3.34 -12.39 -23.34
C LYS A 317 -3.51 -12.96 -24.77
N ASN A 318 -2.62 -13.87 -25.19
CA ASN A 318 -2.59 -14.40 -26.55
C ASN A 318 -2.88 -15.91 -26.65
N MET A 319 -3.03 -16.64 -25.55
CA MET A 319 -2.98 -18.12 -25.56
C MET A 319 -4.29 -18.82 -25.18
N GLY A 320 -5.12 -18.20 -24.32
CA GLY A 320 -6.38 -18.77 -23.87
C GLY A 320 -7.60 -18.22 -24.61
N ASN A 321 -8.45 -17.54 -23.87
CA ASN A 321 -9.61 -16.82 -24.32
C ASN A 321 -9.19 -15.49 -24.99
N PRO A 322 -9.96 -14.97 -25.95
CA PRO A 322 -9.64 -13.69 -26.55
C PRO A 322 -9.89 -12.53 -25.58
N VAL A 323 -9.07 -11.47 -25.68
CA VAL A 323 -9.26 -10.22 -24.94
C VAL A 323 -10.70 -9.70 -25.06
N GLY A 324 -11.29 -9.30 -23.93
CA GLY A 324 -12.69 -8.91 -23.77
C GLY A 324 -13.62 -10.06 -23.36
N ASN A 325 -13.15 -11.31 -23.36
CA ASN A 325 -13.91 -12.44 -22.84
C ASN A 325 -13.88 -12.46 -21.30
N PRO A 326 -14.99 -12.81 -20.62
CA PRO A 326 -14.98 -12.97 -19.16
C PRO A 326 -13.93 -13.99 -18.66
N GLY A 327 -13.62 -15.04 -19.41
CA GLY A 327 -12.59 -16.02 -19.05
C GLY A 327 -11.15 -15.62 -19.36
N ASP A 328 -10.91 -14.46 -19.98
CA ASP A 328 -9.57 -13.98 -20.29
C ASP A 328 -8.90 -13.36 -19.05
N LEU A 329 -7.68 -13.83 -18.75
CA LEU A 329 -6.91 -13.41 -17.59
C LEU A 329 -6.47 -11.96 -17.72
N TRP A 330 -6.03 -11.54 -18.92
CA TRP A 330 -5.63 -10.16 -19.19
C TRP A 330 -6.77 -9.19 -18.95
N THR A 331 -7.96 -9.51 -19.47
CA THR A 331 -9.18 -8.72 -19.26
C THR A 331 -9.54 -8.62 -17.78
N ALA A 332 -9.54 -9.74 -17.04
CA ALA A 332 -9.80 -9.73 -15.60
C ALA A 332 -8.80 -8.84 -14.84
N PHE A 333 -7.52 -8.88 -15.21
CA PHE A 333 -6.49 -8.07 -14.57
C PHE A 333 -6.66 -6.58 -14.86
N GLN A 334 -6.98 -6.21 -16.10
CA GLN A 334 -7.24 -4.81 -16.47
C GLN A 334 -8.51 -4.25 -15.80
N GLU A 335 -9.53 -5.05 -15.58
CA GLU A 335 -10.72 -4.66 -14.80
C GLU A 335 -10.37 -4.28 -13.34
N GLY A 336 -9.34 -4.91 -12.78
CA GLY A 336 -8.82 -4.62 -11.44
C GLY A 336 -8.37 -3.17 -11.24
N ALA A 337 -7.98 -2.48 -12.32
CA ALA A 337 -7.60 -1.06 -12.27
C ALA A 337 -8.74 -0.13 -11.82
N ASN A 338 -10.00 -0.57 -11.90
CA ASN A 338 -11.14 0.22 -11.44
C ASN A 338 -11.25 0.30 -9.91
N TYR A 339 -10.52 -0.54 -9.16
CA TYR A 339 -10.55 -0.49 -7.70
C TYR A 339 -9.53 0.53 -7.18
N PRO A 340 -9.95 1.50 -6.35
CA PRO A 340 -9.03 2.48 -5.78
C PRO A 340 -8.07 1.81 -4.80
N ALA A 341 -6.84 2.33 -4.71
CA ALA A 341 -5.84 1.90 -3.73
C ALA A 341 -6.39 1.97 -2.30
N GLY A 342 -5.89 1.06 -1.45
CA GLY A 342 -6.15 1.14 -0.02
C GLY A 342 -5.52 2.37 0.61
N LEU A 343 -6.08 2.80 1.75
CA LEU A 343 -5.44 3.82 2.56
C LEU A 343 -4.10 3.30 3.10
N LYS A 344 -3.17 4.19 3.46
CA LYS A 344 -1.99 3.80 4.23
C LYS A 344 -2.39 3.58 5.68
N GLY A 345 -2.12 2.40 6.22
CA GLY A 345 -2.49 2.03 7.58
C GLY A 345 -3.95 1.59 7.73
N THR A 346 -4.42 1.59 8.96
CA THR A 346 -5.76 1.15 9.33
C THR A 346 -6.81 2.09 8.78
N ARG A 347 -7.89 1.53 8.22
CA ARG A 347 -9.06 2.34 7.87
C ARG A 347 -9.60 2.91 9.16
N PRO A 348 -9.65 4.24 9.31
CA PRO A 348 -10.20 4.84 10.51
C PRO A 348 -11.59 4.26 10.75
N LEU A 349 -11.86 3.87 12.00
CA LEU A 349 -13.24 3.77 12.44
C LEU A 349 -13.91 5.10 12.07
N PRO A 350 -15.18 5.10 11.67
CA PRO A 350 -15.85 6.36 11.44
C PRO A 350 -15.61 7.24 12.70
N THR A 351 -15.39 8.54 12.53
CA THR A 351 -15.22 9.47 13.67
C THR A 351 -16.23 10.58 13.53
N GLY A 352 -17.17 10.63 14.46
CA GLY A 352 -18.28 11.56 14.46
C GLY A 352 -19.07 11.45 15.76
N PRO A 353 -19.81 12.49 16.16
CA PRO A 353 -20.60 12.48 17.38
C PRO A 353 -21.74 11.44 17.41
N SER A 354 -21.94 10.70 16.32
CA SER A 354 -22.99 9.69 16.12
C SER A 354 -22.50 8.25 16.25
N ILE A 355 -21.28 8.01 16.76
CA ILE A 355 -20.63 6.69 16.69
C ILE A 355 -20.66 6.03 18.04
N GLY A 356 -21.37 4.92 18.09
CA GLY A 356 -21.87 4.38 19.34
C GLY A 356 -23.11 5.09 19.86
N ASP A 357 -23.50 6.25 19.32
CA ASP A 357 -24.79 6.92 19.60
C ASP A 357 -25.84 6.34 18.63
N PHE A 358 -26.39 5.21 19.00
CA PHE A 358 -27.30 4.39 18.22
C PHE A 358 -28.76 4.81 18.37
N ASP A 359 -29.11 5.62 19.38
CA ASP A 359 -30.44 6.23 19.45
C ASP A 359 -30.48 7.72 19.08
N ASN A 360 -29.33 8.26 18.70
CA ASN A 360 -29.11 9.59 18.13
C ASN A 360 -29.57 10.70 19.07
N ASP A 361 -29.37 10.50 20.38
CA ASP A 361 -29.73 11.46 21.43
C ASP A 361 -28.58 12.41 21.80
N GLY A 362 -27.41 12.20 21.19
CA GLY A 362 -26.27 13.09 21.28
C GLY A 362 -25.24 12.66 22.33
N ASP A 363 -25.41 11.50 22.97
CA ASP A 363 -24.38 10.87 23.78
C ASP A 363 -24.23 9.37 23.50
N VAL A 364 -23.13 8.79 24.00
CA VAL A 364 -22.83 7.37 23.83
C VAL A 364 -22.89 6.70 25.20
N ASP A 365 -23.98 6.01 25.49
CA ASP A 365 -24.31 5.55 26.83
C ASP A 365 -24.92 4.12 26.87
N GLY A 366 -25.58 3.78 27.99
CA GLY A 366 -26.21 2.48 28.16
C GLY A 366 -27.45 2.25 27.29
N ALA A 367 -28.17 3.30 26.88
CA ALA A 367 -29.31 3.23 25.98
C ALA A 367 -28.86 2.77 24.58
N ASP A 368 -27.70 3.24 24.13
CA ASP A 368 -27.06 2.77 22.92
C ASP A 368 -26.63 1.32 23.02
N PHE A 369 -26.02 0.92 24.14
CA PHE A 369 -25.67 -0.49 24.34
C PHE A 369 -26.90 -1.41 24.17
N LEU A 370 -28.07 -0.98 24.65
CA LEU A 370 -29.32 -1.71 24.45
C LEU A 370 -29.78 -1.70 22.98
N ARG A 371 -29.49 -0.66 22.19
CA ARG A 371 -29.73 -0.64 20.74
C ARG A 371 -28.86 -1.67 20.03
N TRP A 372 -27.55 -1.66 20.30
CA TRP A 372 -26.63 -2.67 19.78
C TRP A 372 -27.05 -4.09 20.15
N GLN A 373 -27.42 -4.32 21.42
CA GLN A 373 -27.90 -5.64 21.86
C GLN A 373 -29.16 -6.10 21.11
N ARG A 374 -30.05 -5.18 20.72
CA ARG A 374 -31.24 -5.50 19.92
C ARG A 374 -30.90 -5.82 18.47
N GLY A 375 -29.83 -5.23 17.94
CA GLY A 375 -29.33 -5.48 16.58
C GLY A 375 -28.39 -6.69 16.47
N LEU A 376 -27.92 -7.27 17.59
CA LEU A 376 -26.93 -8.33 17.58
C LEU A 376 -27.28 -9.49 16.61
N ASN A 377 -26.34 -9.81 15.72
CA ASN A 377 -26.46 -10.77 14.61
C ASN A 377 -27.31 -10.31 13.42
N LEU A 378 -27.62 -9.02 13.29
CA LEU A 378 -28.08 -8.48 12.01
C LEU A 378 -26.97 -8.64 10.96
N THR A 379 -27.38 -9.03 9.76
CA THR A 379 -26.51 -9.24 8.60
C THR A 379 -27.18 -8.64 7.38
N GLY A 380 -26.40 -8.08 6.44
CA GLY A 380 -26.91 -7.66 5.14
C GLY A 380 -27.43 -6.22 5.08
N GLY A 381 -26.67 -5.27 5.61
CA GLY A 381 -26.93 -3.83 5.47
C GLY A 381 -27.59 -3.21 6.69
N ALA A 382 -27.10 -3.60 7.88
CA ALA A 382 -27.45 -2.91 9.11
C ALA A 382 -27.16 -1.40 8.99
N LEU A 383 -27.99 -0.59 9.66
CA LEU A 383 -27.81 0.85 9.74
C LEU A 383 -27.14 1.22 11.07
N PRO A 384 -26.49 2.39 11.17
CA PRO A 384 -25.87 2.82 12.41
C PRO A 384 -26.81 2.80 13.62
N ASP A 385 -28.06 3.25 13.46
CA ASP A 385 -29.08 3.25 14.52
C ASP A 385 -29.57 1.84 14.94
N GLN A 386 -29.13 0.80 14.22
CA GLN A 386 -29.37 -0.60 14.52
C GLN A 386 -28.18 -1.24 15.26
N GLY A 387 -27.12 -0.49 15.55
CA GLY A 387 -25.94 -0.98 16.26
C GLY A 387 -24.73 -1.25 15.36
N ASP A 388 -24.75 -0.83 14.09
CA ASP A 388 -23.62 -0.93 13.16
C ASP A 388 -22.69 0.27 13.35
N ALA A 389 -21.80 0.19 14.34
CA ALA A 389 -20.89 1.29 14.68
C ALA A 389 -19.68 1.36 13.76
N ASN A 390 -19.27 0.25 13.15
CA ASN A 390 -18.17 0.25 12.19
C ASN A 390 -18.65 0.45 10.75
N GLY A 391 -19.96 0.42 10.46
CA GLY A 391 -20.52 0.65 9.14
C GLY A 391 -20.29 -0.50 8.16
N ASP A 392 -20.02 -1.72 8.65
CA ASP A 392 -19.75 -2.89 7.81
C ASP A 392 -21.02 -3.65 7.38
N GLY A 393 -22.19 -3.18 7.82
CA GLY A 393 -23.50 -3.77 7.51
C GLY A 393 -23.83 -4.99 8.35
N PHE A 394 -23.02 -5.32 9.37
CA PHE A 394 -23.24 -6.34 10.38
C PHE A 394 -23.34 -5.69 11.77
N VAL A 395 -23.95 -6.40 12.71
CA VAL A 395 -23.96 -5.96 14.13
C VAL A 395 -23.40 -7.08 14.99
N ASN A 396 -22.15 -6.91 15.41
CA ASN A 396 -21.34 -7.94 16.05
C ASN A 396 -20.43 -7.38 17.16
N ALA A 397 -19.44 -8.17 17.59
CA ALA A 397 -18.53 -7.78 18.67
C ALA A 397 -17.62 -6.58 18.32
N ALA A 398 -17.31 -6.38 17.04
CA ALA A 398 -16.53 -5.24 16.56
C ALA A 398 -17.27 -3.92 16.86
N ASP A 399 -18.57 -3.86 16.57
CA ASP A 399 -19.40 -2.67 16.88
C ASP A 399 -19.45 -2.34 18.36
N ARG A 400 -19.52 -3.39 19.20
CA ARG A 400 -19.44 -3.21 20.64
C ARG A 400 -18.11 -2.63 21.07
N THR A 401 -17.00 -3.05 20.47
CA THR A 401 -15.69 -2.46 20.75
C THR A 401 -15.66 -0.99 20.35
N VAL A 402 -16.26 -0.63 19.21
CA VAL A 402 -16.40 0.78 18.81
C VAL A 402 -17.23 1.55 19.85
N TRP A 403 -18.41 1.05 20.25
CA TRP A 403 -19.22 1.68 21.31
C TRP A 403 -18.46 1.82 22.63
N GLN A 404 -17.72 0.79 23.06
CA GLN A 404 -16.92 0.84 24.29
C GLN A 404 -15.87 1.94 24.26
N ASN A 405 -15.23 2.15 23.11
CA ASN A 405 -14.22 3.18 22.94
C ASN A 405 -14.82 4.60 22.96
N HIS A 406 -16.12 4.72 22.68
CA HIS A 406 -16.84 5.99 22.65
C HIS A 406 -17.74 6.21 23.87
N TYR A 407 -17.86 5.24 24.79
CA TYR A 407 -18.72 5.37 25.97
C TYR A 407 -18.40 6.61 26.80
N GLY A 408 -19.44 7.40 27.07
CA GLY A 408 -19.36 8.68 27.77
C GLY A 408 -18.94 9.85 26.89
N MET A 409 -18.74 9.67 25.58
CA MET A 409 -18.62 10.78 24.65
C MET A 409 -19.98 11.46 24.50
N GLN A 410 -19.96 12.79 24.54
CA GLN A 410 -21.11 13.62 24.23
C GLN A 410 -20.79 14.40 22.98
N SER A 411 -21.79 14.58 22.13
CA SER A 411 -21.76 15.57 21.06
C SER A 411 -21.53 16.94 21.67
N GLY A 412 -20.26 17.36 21.73
CA GLY A 412 -19.92 18.73 22.03
C GLY A 412 -20.62 19.60 21.01
N SER A 413 -21.64 20.33 21.43
CA SER A 413 -22.22 21.39 20.62
C SER A 413 -21.10 22.39 20.32
N ASN A 414 -20.44 22.22 19.18
CA ASN A 414 -19.70 23.29 18.53
C ASN A 414 -20.76 24.28 18.02
N LEU A 415 -21.40 24.98 18.95
CA LEU A 415 -21.86 26.32 18.70
C LEU A 415 -20.59 27.06 18.27
N LYS A 416 -20.37 27.17 16.96
CA LYS A 416 -19.45 28.18 16.43
C LYS A 416 -19.85 29.45 17.15
N GLN A 417 -18.96 29.94 18.02
CA GLN A 417 -19.09 31.30 18.54
C GLN A 417 -19.22 32.17 17.30
N VAL A 418 -20.44 32.62 17.02
CA VAL A 418 -20.67 33.67 16.04
C VAL A 418 -19.88 34.84 16.61
N PRO A 419 -18.80 35.29 15.96
CA PRO A 419 -18.09 36.45 16.45
C PRO A 419 -19.11 37.58 16.47
N GLU A 420 -19.40 38.14 17.65
CA GLU A 420 -20.20 39.35 17.71
C GLU A 420 -19.55 40.35 16.73
N PRO A 421 -20.31 40.93 15.78
CA PRO A 421 -19.73 41.84 14.81
C PRO A 421 -19.25 43.09 15.55
N LYS A 422 -17.97 43.09 15.95
CA LYS A 422 -17.28 44.23 16.59
C LYS A 422 -17.27 45.49 15.70
N ASN A 423 -17.73 45.37 14.46
CA ASN A 423 -17.80 46.45 13.47
C ASN A 423 -19.12 47.23 13.47
N LEU A 424 -20.20 46.72 14.07
CA LEU A 424 -21.50 47.44 14.09
C LEU A 424 -21.49 48.61 15.09
N LEU A 425 -20.81 48.47 16.23
CA LEU A 425 -20.62 49.57 17.18
C LEU A 425 -19.68 50.66 16.64
N LEU A 426 -18.68 50.29 15.83
CA LEU A 426 -17.77 51.24 15.19
C LEU A 426 -18.46 52.05 14.08
N GLN A 427 -19.39 51.43 13.35
CA GLN A 427 -20.17 52.11 12.29
C GLN A 427 -21.23 53.05 12.86
N ILE A 428 -21.89 52.71 13.98
CA ILE A 428 -22.84 53.61 14.67
C ILE A 428 -22.10 54.79 15.35
N GLY A 429 -20.88 54.57 15.87
CA GLY A 429 -20.02 55.61 16.42
C GLY A 429 -19.50 56.61 15.36
N LEU A 430 -19.18 56.16 14.14
CA LEU A 430 -18.72 57.04 13.07
C LEU A 430 -19.85 57.92 12.49
N LEU A 431 -21.08 57.40 12.41
CA LEU A 431 -22.24 58.14 11.92
C LEU A 431 -22.69 59.26 12.88
N THR A 432 -22.51 59.07 14.19
CA THR A 432 -22.82 60.11 15.20
C THR A 432 -21.78 61.24 15.22
N LEU A 433 -20.48 60.95 14.97
CA LEU A 433 -19.45 61.97 14.83
C LEU A 433 -19.58 62.81 13.54
N LEU A 434 -20.02 62.19 12.44
CA LEU A 434 -20.25 62.88 11.16
C LEU A 434 -21.47 63.81 11.20
N MET A 435 -22.53 63.46 11.95
CA MET A 435 -23.69 64.37 12.12
C MET A 435 -23.42 65.53 13.10
N ALA A 436 -22.54 65.36 14.08
CA ALA A 436 -22.17 66.42 15.04
C ALA A 436 -21.31 67.53 14.41
N THR A 437 -20.49 67.21 13.40
CA THR A 437 -19.62 68.20 12.74
C THR A 437 -20.33 69.05 11.68
N THR A 438 -21.47 68.59 11.15
CA THR A 438 -22.34 69.37 10.25
C THR A 438 -23.27 70.35 10.99
N ALA A 439 -23.47 70.19 12.30
CA ALA A 439 -24.38 71.05 13.10
C ALA A 439 -23.70 72.29 13.72
N LEU A 440 -22.39 72.50 13.52
CA LEU A 440 -21.61 73.61 14.09
C LEU A 440 -21.16 74.66 13.07
N ARG A 441 -21.86 74.79 11.95
CA ARG A 441 -21.72 75.93 11.04
C ARG A 441 -23.07 76.62 10.84
N TRP A 442 -23.46 77.43 11.82
CA TRP A 442 -24.25 78.67 11.68
C TRP A 442 -23.94 79.58 12.86
#